data_AF-A0A3D4W4B7-F1
#
_entry.id   AF-A0A3D4W4B7-F1
#
_cell.length_a   1.000
_cell.length_b   1.000
_cell.length_c   1.000
_cell.angle_alpha   90.00
_cell.angle_beta   90.00
_cell.angle_gamma   90.00
#
_symmetry.space_group_name_H-M   'P 1'
#
loop_
_entity.id
_entity.type
_entity.pdbx_description
1 polymer ?
#
loop_
_entity_poly.entity_id
_entity_poly.type
_entity_poly.pdbx_seq_one_letter_code
_entity_poly.pdbx_strand_id
1 'polypeptide(L)'
;DMVISRGKLLEGEYIEVFDEINAIKEVCGNVHLKVILETGELTDLPRIYDASVIAMKAGGDFIKTSTGKINPAATPEAAYVMLQAIRDYYESTGKITGFNPAGGISTPEQALVYVRLVESILGPEWLNPGLFRIGASRLADNLANELSGK
;
A
#
# COMPACT_ATOMS: atom_id res chain seq x y z
N ASP A 1 7.23 8.43 3.41
CA ASP A 1 7.06 6.97 3.39
C ASP A 1 8.08 6.35 4.32
N MET A 2 7.68 5.41 5.15
CA MET A 2 8.58 4.58 5.97
C MET A 2 8.53 3.13 5.49
N VAL A 3 9.51 2.30 5.83
CA VAL A 3 9.46 0.85 5.66
C VAL A 3 9.38 0.22 7.03
N ILE A 4 8.49 -0.75 7.23
CA ILE A 4 8.38 -1.45 8.51
C ILE A 4 9.64 -2.27 8.80
N SER A 5 9.87 -2.56 10.07
CA SER A 5 10.81 -3.59 10.51
C SER A 5 10.35 -5.00 10.10
N ARG A 6 10.60 -5.37 8.85
CA ARG A 6 10.20 -6.65 8.22
C ARG A 6 10.68 -7.89 9.00
N GLY A 7 11.91 -7.85 9.50
CA GLY A 7 12.45 -8.94 10.33
C GLY A 7 11.63 -9.18 11.58
N LYS A 8 11.27 -8.10 12.29
CA LYS A 8 10.40 -8.16 13.48
C LYS A 8 9.02 -8.70 13.16
N LEU A 9 8.43 -8.29 12.04
CA LEU A 9 7.17 -8.85 11.58
C LEU A 9 7.27 -10.37 11.31
N LEU A 10 8.34 -10.82 10.66
CA LEU A 10 8.58 -12.24 10.37
C LEU A 10 8.84 -13.07 11.64
N GLU A 11 9.43 -12.46 12.67
CA GLU A 11 9.62 -13.04 14.00
C GLU A 11 8.31 -13.09 14.82
N GLY A 12 7.24 -12.44 14.36
CA GLY A 12 5.96 -12.35 15.08
C GLY A 12 5.90 -11.23 16.12
N GLU A 13 6.88 -10.33 16.13
CA GLU A 13 6.99 -9.19 17.05
C GLU A 13 6.08 -8.03 16.60
N TYR A 14 4.78 -8.29 16.51
CA TYR A 14 3.79 -7.36 15.96
C TYR A 14 3.66 -6.05 16.76
N ILE A 15 3.88 -6.10 18.07
CA ILE A 15 3.85 -4.92 18.95
C ILE A 15 5.02 -3.99 18.63
N GLU A 16 6.22 -4.53 18.42
CA GLU A 16 7.38 -3.70 18.07
C GLU A 16 7.17 -2.99 16.73
N VAL A 17 6.58 -3.67 15.74
CA VAL A 17 6.23 -3.07 14.46
C VAL A 17 5.18 -1.97 14.63
N PHE A 18 4.16 -2.20 15.46
CA PHE A 18 3.14 -1.20 15.78
C PHE A 18 3.77 0.04 16.42
N ASP A 19 4.60 -0.15 17.46
CA ASP A 19 5.21 0.94 18.23
C ASP A 19 6.16 1.77 17.36
N GLU A 20 6.90 1.13 16.46
CA GLU A 20 7.75 1.80 15.47
C GLU A 20 6.94 2.74 14.58
N ILE A 21 5.84 2.24 13.98
CA ILE A 21 4.98 3.04 13.10
C ILE A 21 4.31 4.17 13.88
N ASN A 22 3.82 3.90 15.09
CA ASN A 22 3.14 4.88 15.92
C ASN A 22 4.10 6.02 16.32
N ALA A 23 5.32 5.69 16.76
CA ALA A 23 6.34 6.69 17.10
C ALA A 23 6.68 7.58 15.89
N ILE A 24 6.78 7.00 14.70
CA ILE A 24 7.01 7.77 13.46
C ILE A 24 5.80 8.65 13.13
N LYS A 25 4.58 8.14 13.31
CA LYS A 25 3.35 8.91 13.07
C LYS A 25 3.23 10.09 14.01
N GLU A 26 3.57 9.94 15.29
CA GLU A 26 3.60 11.02 16.27
C GLU A 26 4.52 12.17 15.82
N VAL A 27 5.71 11.84 15.31
CA VAL A 27 6.66 12.83 14.79
C VAL A 27 6.16 13.49 13.50
N CYS A 28 5.44 12.74 12.65
CA CYS A 28 4.85 13.26 11.42
C CYS A 28 3.70 14.26 11.68
N GLY A 29 2.98 14.11 12.81
CA GLY A 29 1.81 14.92 13.13
C GLY A 29 0.76 14.87 12.02
N ASN A 30 0.45 16.04 11.45
CA ASN A 30 -0.56 16.18 10.39
C ASN A 30 -0.06 15.80 8.99
N VAL A 31 1.23 15.50 8.81
CA VAL A 31 1.76 15.06 7.52
C VAL A 31 1.38 13.60 7.26
N HIS A 32 1.00 13.28 6.03
CA HIS A 32 0.62 11.91 5.65
C HIS A 32 1.82 10.96 5.72
N LEU A 33 1.71 9.94 6.57
CA LEU A 33 2.60 8.80 6.66
C LEU A 33 2.11 7.67 5.76
N LYS A 34 2.94 7.28 4.79
CA LYS A 34 2.74 6.03 4.04
C LYS A 34 3.65 4.96 4.60
N VAL A 35 3.09 3.82 4.97
CA VAL A 35 3.79 2.69 5.56
C VAL A 35 4.02 1.63 4.48
N ILE A 36 5.29 1.38 4.13
CA ILE A 36 5.69 0.35 3.17
C ILE A 36 5.82 -0.98 3.90
N LEU A 37 5.03 -1.97 3.49
CA LEU A 37 5.03 -3.31 4.09
C LEU A 37 6.12 -4.21 3.50
N GLU A 38 6.57 -3.89 2.29
CA GLU A 38 7.51 -4.68 1.50
C GLU A 38 6.99 -6.11 1.27
N THR A 39 5.81 -6.19 0.66
CA THR A 39 5.02 -7.41 0.46
C THR A 39 5.79 -8.56 -0.22
N GLY A 40 6.81 -8.24 -1.03
CA GLY A 40 7.67 -9.22 -1.68
C GLY A 40 8.46 -10.14 -0.73
N GLU A 41 8.78 -9.65 0.47
CA GLU A 41 9.49 -10.41 1.50
C GLU A 41 8.55 -11.08 2.51
N LEU A 42 7.27 -10.71 2.53
CA LEU A 42 6.31 -11.28 3.48
C LEU A 42 5.79 -12.65 3.02
N THR A 43 5.90 -12.97 1.72
CA THR A 43 5.68 -14.27 1.04
C THR A 43 4.34 -14.99 1.23
N ASP A 44 3.62 -14.78 2.34
CA ASP A 44 2.27 -15.30 2.57
C ASP A 44 1.25 -14.17 2.69
N LEU A 45 0.08 -14.42 2.11
CA LEU A 45 -1.03 -13.48 2.07
C LEU A 45 -1.58 -13.12 3.47
N PRO A 46 -1.77 -14.07 4.42
CA PRO A 46 -2.21 -13.72 5.77
C PRO A 46 -1.29 -12.73 6.50
N ARG A 47 0.03 -12.90 6.40
CA ARG A 47 0.98 -11.94 6.99
C ARG A 47 0.92 -10.56 6.37
N ILE A 48 0.67 -10.47 5.06
CA ILE A 48 0.44 -9.17 4.39
C ILE A 48 -0.83 -8.50 4.93
N TYR A 49 -1.90 -9.27 5.18
CA TYR A 49 -3.10 -8.76 5.83
C TYR A 49 -2.80 -8.22 7.23
N ASP A 50 -2.12 -9.01 8.06
CA ASP A 50 -1.79 -8.63 9.44
C ASP A 50 -0.91 -7.38 9.48
N ALA A 51 0.12 -7.30 8.62
CA ALA A 51 0.97 -6.12 8.47
C ALA A 51 0.16 -4.87 8.07
N SER A 52 -0.83 -5.04 7.19
CA SER A 52 -1.73 -3.96 6.77
C SER A 52 -2.56 -3.44 7.95
N VAL A 53 -3.14 -4.36 8.72
CA VAL A 53 -3.94 -4.02 9.91
C VAL A 53 -3.08 -3.33 10.97
N ILE A 54 -1.86 -3.82 11.23
CA ILE A 54 -0.91 -3.19 12.16
C ILE A 54 -0.59 -1.77 11.71
N ALA A 55 -0.27 -1.58 10.43
CA ALA A 55 0.06 -0.27 9.87
C ALA A 55 -1.07 0.76 10.01
N MET A 56 -2.31 0.35 9.75
CA MET A 56 -3.48 1.22 9.91
C MET A 56 -3.77 1.52 11.38
N LYS A 57 -3.70 0.50 12.25
CA LYS A 57 -3.93 0.68 13.69
C LYS A 57 -2.89 1.61 14.32
N ALA A 58 -1.64 1.56 13.87
CA ALA A 58 -0.56 2.43 14.31
C ALA A 58 -0.64 3.85 13.71
N GLY A 59 -1.65 4.15 12.90
CA GLY A 59 -1.92 5.50 12.40
C GLY A 59 -1.33 5.82 11.02
N GLY A 60 -0.94 4.80 10.23
CA GLY A 60 -0.56 5.00 8.84
C GLY A 60 -1.73 5.52 8.00
N ASP A 61 -1.54 6.68 7.34
CA ASP A 61 -2.57 7.27 6.46
C ASP A 61 -2.68 6.54 5.12
N PHE A 62 -1.60 5.86 4.73
CA PHE A 62 -1.55 4.96 3.58
C PHE A 62 -0.79 3.69 3.94
N ILE A 63 -1.23 2.57 3.37
CA ILE A 63 -0.41 1.37 3.24
C ILE A 63 0.11 1.23 1.82
N LYS A 64 1.40 0.92 1.71
CA LYS A 64 2.14 0.83 0.45
C LYS A 64 2.77 -0.55 0.31
N THR A 65 2.63 -1.15 -0.87
CA THR A 65 3.11 -2.51 -1.15
C THR A 65 4.62 -2.64 -0.96
N SER A 66 5.43 -1.87 -1.71
CA SER A 66 6.87 -2.11 -1.81
C SER A 66 7.70 -0.83 -1.97
N THR A 67 9.01 -0.93 -1.72
CA THR A 67 9.97 0.13 -2.04
C THR A 67 10.27 0.21 -3.54
N GLY A 68 10.02 -0.88 -4.27
CA GLY A 68 10.42 -1.06 -5.66
C GLY A 68 11.92 -1.35 -5.84
N LYS A 69 12.62 -1.70 -4.76
CA LYS A 69 14.04 -2.08 -4.78
C LYS A 69 14.26 -3.59 -4.81
N ILE A 70 13.23 -4.37 -4.50
CA ILE A 70 13.27 -5.83 -4.47
C ILE A 70 12.19 -6.42 -5.39
N ASN A 71 12.33 -7.71 -5.72
CA ASN A 71 11.34 -8.47 -6.49
C ASN A 71 10.93 -9.74 -5.72
N PRO A 72 9.64 -10.14 -5.77
CA PRO A 72 8.54 -9.40 -6.39
C PRO A 72 8.22 -8.11 -5.62
N ALA A 73 7.77 -7.06 -6.32
CA ALA A 73 7.34 -5.80 -5.70
C ALA A 73 5.81 -5.82 -5.48
N ALA A 74 5.07 -4.86 -6.05
CA ALA A 74 3.61 -4.94 -6.07
C ALA A 74 3.14 -6.13 -6.93
N THR A 75 2.24 -6.94 -6.38
CA THR A 75 1.50 -7.97 -7.12
C THR A 75 -0.01 -7.79 -6.93
N PRO A 76 -0.85 -8.25 -7.87
CA PRO A 76 -2.31 -8.20 -7.71
C PRO A 76 -2.81 -8.94 -6.46
N GLU A 77 -2.18 -10.05 -6.10
CA GLU A 77 -2.55 -10.87 -4.93
C GLU A 77 -2.28 -10.13 -3.62
N ALA A 78 -1.08 -9.52 -3.49
CA ALA A 78 -0.75 -8.70 -2.34
C ALA A 78 -1.68 -7.48 -2.25
N ALA A 79 -1.95 -6.81 -3.38
CA ALA A 79 -2.86 -5.68 -3.44
C ALA A 79 -4.28 -6.06 -3.02
N TYR A 80 -4.81 -7.18 -3.51
CA TYR A 80 -6.13 -7.68 -3.16
C TYR A 80 -6.29 -7.80 -1.64
N VAL A 81 -5.32 -8.44 -0.97
CA VAL A 81 -5.36 -8.66 0.48
C VAL A 81 -5.19 -7.37 1.28
N MET A 82 -4.30 -6.47 0.85
CA MET A 82 -4.16 -5.14 1.46
C MET A 82 -5.45 -4.33 1.33
N LEU A 83 -6.15 -4.40 0.20
CA LEU A 83 -7.43 -3.73 -0.03
C LEU A 83 -8.55 -4.33 0.84
N GLN A 84 -8.58 -5.65 1.00
CA GLN A 84 -9.49 -6.30 1.95
C GLN A 84 -9.24 -5.78 3.38
N ALA A 85 -7.98 -5.68 3.81
CA ALA A 85 -7.66 -5.13 5.12
C ALA A 85 -8.17 -3.69 5.28
N ILE A 86 -7.97 -2.82 4.27
CA ILE A 86 -8.49 -1.43 4.29
C ILE A 86 -10.01 -1.41 4.43
N ARG A 87 -10.71 -2.22 3.62
CA ARG A 87 -12.18 -2.33 3.70
C ARG A 87 -12.62 -2.75 5.10
N ASP A 88 -12.09 -3.84 5.61
CA ASP A 88 -12.48 -4.40 6.91
C ASP A 88 -12.17 -3.41 8.05
N TYR A 89 -11.05 -2.67 7.95
CA TYR A 89 -10.70 -1.63 8.89
C TYR A 89 -11.66 -0.44 8.84
N TYR A 90 -12.05 0.00 7.63
CA TYR A 90 -13.04 1.05 7.46
C TYR A 90 -14.42 0.62 7.98
N GLU A 91 -14.89 -0.57 7.64
CA GLU A 91 -16.18 -1.09 8.10
C GLU A 91 -16.25 -1.22 9.62
N SER A 92 -15.14 -1.58 10.27
CA SER A 92 -15.09 -1.77 11.73
C SER A 92 -14.84 -0.48 12.52
N THR A 93 -14.22 0.54 11.93
CA THR A 93 -13.77 1.74 12.68
C THR A 93 -14.26 3.08 12.13
N GLY A 94 -14.74 3.11 10.89
CA GLY A 94 -15.03 4.33 10.14
C GLY A 94 -13.78 5.13 9.71
N LYS A 95 -12.56 4.64 9.98
CA LYS A 95 -11.31 5.33 9.62
C LYS A 95 -10.92 5.01 8.19
N ILE A 96 -10.61 6.06 7.43
CA ILE A 96 -10.22 5.96 6.02
C ILE A 96 -8.69 5.83 5.94
N THR A 97 -8.21 4.87 5.14
CA THR A 97 -6.78 4.68 4.81
C THR A 97 -6.61 4.61 3.30
N GLY A 98 -5.56 5.24 2.77
CA GLY A 98 -5.21 5.16 1.35
C GLY A 98 -4.39 3.92 0.97
N PHE A 99 -4.41 3.58 -0.31
CA PHE A 99 -3.65 2.46 -0.90
C PHE A 99 -2.61 2.96 -1.91
N ASN A 100 -1.42 2.35 -1.89
CA ASN A 100 -0.35 2.68 -2.83
C ASN A 100 0.39 1.43 -3.35
N PRO A 101 0.00 0.85 -4.49
CA PRO A 101 0.79 -0.16 -5.18
C PRO A 101 2.04 0.49 -5.81
N ALA A 102 3.21 -0.11 -5.60
CA ALA A 102 4.48 0.50 -5.97
C ALA A 102 5.53 -0.55 -6.38
N GLY A 103 6.33 -0.21 -7.40
CA GLY A 103 7.38 -1.07 -7.94
C GLY A 103 6.86 -2.04 -9.00
N GLY A 104 7.56 -2.11 -10.14
CA GLY A 104 7.23 -3.03 -11.24
C GLY A 104 6.05 -2.61 -12.15
N ILE A 105 5.35 -1.52 -11.81
CA ILE A 105 4.20 -1.02 -12.59
C ILE A 105 4.71 -0.01 -13.61
N SER A 106 4.72 -0.39 -14.88
CA SER A 106 5.33 0.39 -15.96
C SER A 106 4.44 0.55 -17.18
N THR A 107 3.39 -0.25 -17.36
CA THR A 107 2.46 -0.10 -18.49
C THR A 107 1.06 0.32 -18.02
N PRO A 108 0.26 0.95 -18.89
CA PRO A 108 -1.12 1.32 -18.57
C PRO A 108 -2.00 0.12 -18.22
N GLU A 109 -1.80 -1.03 -18.86
CA GLU A 109 -2.54 -2.27 -18.55
C GLU A 109 -2.22 -2.75 -17.12
N GLN A 110 -0.95 -2.71 -16.72
CA GLN A 110 -0.55 -3.05 -15.35
C GLN A 110 -1.17 -2.09 -14.33
N ALA A 111 -1.21 -0.79 -14.64
CA ALA A 111 -1.82 0.20 -13.77
C ALA A 111 -3.35 0.00 -13.64
N LEU A 112 -4.02 -0.35 -14.75
CA LEU A 112 -5.45 -0.57 -14.81
C LEU A 112 -5.91 -1.71 -13.90
N VAL A 113 -5.10 -2.77 -13.75
CA VAL A 113 -5.38 -3.86 -12.80
C VAL A 113 -5.59 -3.31 -11.38
N TYR A 114 -4.71 -2.44 -10.91
CA TYR A 114 -4.82 -1.86 -9.56
C TYR A 114 -5.98 -0.87 -9.43
N VAL A 115 -6.25 -0.08 -10.47
CA VAL A 115 -7.44 0.80 -10.51
C VAL A 115 -8.71 -0.03 -10.33
N ARG A 116 -8.85 -1.13 -11.07
CA ARG A 116 -10.02 -2.00 -11.00
C ARG A 116 -10.14 -2.72 -9.66
N LEU A 117 -9.03 -3.15 -9.06
CA LEU A 117 -9.03 -3.74 -7.73
C LEU A 117 -9.54 -2.74 -6.68
N VAL A 118 -9.05 -1.49 -6.69
CA VAL A 118 -9.52 -0.44 -5.77
C VAL A 118 -11.01 -0.18 -5.98
N GLU A 119 -11.43 0.07 -7.22
CA GLU A 119 -12.84 0.34 -7.56
C GLU A 119 -13.77 -0.79 -7.09
N SER A 120 -13.37 -2.04 -7.28
CA SER A 120 -14.21 -3.20 -6.98
C SER A 120 -14.30 -3.53 -5.50
N ILE A 121 -13.25 -3.23 -4.72
CA ILE A 121 -13.16 -3.63 -3.30
C ILE A 121 -13.51 -2.48 -2.36
N LEU A 122 -13.06 -1.27 -2.67
CA LEU A 122 -13.23 -0.07 -1.84
C LEU A 122 -14.25 0.92 -2.40
N GLY A 123 -14.56 0.84 -3.70
CA GLY A 123 -15.48 1.77 -4.35
C GLY A 123 -14.77 2.95 -5.05
N PRO A 124 -15.50 3.67 -5.93
CA PRO A 124 -14.95 4.78 -6.72
C PRO A 124 -14.50 5.97 -5.87
N GLU A 125 -15.00 6.13 -4.65
CA GLU A 125 -14.62 7.20 -3.73
C GLU A 125 -13.16 7.11 -3.28
N TRP A 126 -12.54 5.92 -3.30
CA TRP A 126 -11.11 5.73 -3.07
C TRP A 126 -10.23 6.12 -4.26
N LEU A 127 -10.79 6.29 -5.46
CA LEU A 127 -10.06 6.66 -6.68
C LEU A 127 -9.78 8.16 -6.76
N ASN A 128 -9.11 8.70 -5.75
CA ASN A 128 -8.69 10.09 -5.72
C ASN A 128 -7.25 10.23 -5.17
N PRO A 129 -6.53 11.33 -5.46
CA PRO A 129 -5.14 11.49 -5.05
C PRO A 129 -4.90 11.50 -3.53
N GLY A 130 -5.95 11.69 -2.73
CA GLY A 130 -5.90 11.61 -1.28
C GLY A 130 -5.93 10.18 -0.74
N LEU A 131 -6.40 9.20 -1.53
CA LEU A 131 -6.62 7.80 -1.10
C LEU A 131 -6.02 6.74 -2.03
N PHE A 132 -5.64 7.08 -3.25
CA PHE A 132 -5.02 6.16 -4.18
C PHE A 132 -3.85 6.82 -4.91
N ARG A 133 -2.72 6.11 -4.97
CA ARG A 133 -1.50 6.51 -5.67
C ARG A 133 -0.90 5.30 -6.34
N ILE A 134 -0.23 5.47 -7.48
CA ILE A 134 0.60 4.41 -8.07
C ILE A 134 2.06 4.85 -7.97
N GLY A 135 2.85 4.12 -7.21
CA GLY A 135 4.29 4.34 -7.06
C GLY A 135 5.06 3.80 -8.27
N ALA A 136 5.22 4.63 -9.30
CA ALA A 136 5.91 4.27 -10.53
C ALA A 136 6.88 5.37 -11.00
N SER A 137 7.85 5.00 -11.85
CA SER A 137 8.77 5.93 -12.52
C SER A 137 8.45 6.06 -14.01
N ARG A 138 8.55 4.97 -14.76
CA ARG A 138 8.37 4.95 -16.23
C ARG A 138 6.90 5.03 -16.68
N LEU A 139 5.96 4.70 -15.80
CA LEU A 139 4.54 4.65 -16.15
C LEU A 139 4.02 6.00 -16.66
N ALA A 140 4.45 7.11 -16.06
CA ALA A 140 4.00 8.44 -16.46
C ALA A 140 4.43 8.77 -17.89
N ASP A 141 5.69 8.50 -18.24
CA ASP A 141 6.20 8.71 -19.60
C ASP A 141 5.50 7.79 -20.60
N ASN A 142 5.27 6.52 -20.24
CA ASN A 142 4.58 5.56 -21.10
C ASN A 142 3.13 5.97 -21.38
N LEU A 143 2.40 6.42 -20.35
CA LEU A 143 1.04 6.98 -20.51
C LEU A 143 1.04 8.21 -21.41
N ALA A 144 2.01 9.12 -21.22
CA ALA A 144 2.11 10.33 -22.02
C ALA A 144 2.37 10.02 -23.50
N ASN A 145 3.24 9.05 -23.78
CA ASN A 145 3.54 8.60 -25.14
C ASN A 145 2.28 8.02 -25.82
N GLU A 146 1.60 7.08 -25.15
CA GLU A 146 0.40 6.42 -25.69
C GLU A 146 -0.74 7.42 -25.96
N LEU A 147 -1.01 8.35 -25.03
CA LEU A 147 -2.01 9.41 -25.22
C LEU A 147 -1.65 10.38 -26.35
N SER A 148 -0.36 10.56 -26.61
CA SER A 148 0.13 11.41 -27.70
C SER A 148 0.19 10.71 -29.07
N GLY A 149 -0.13 9.40 -29.12
CA GLY A 149 -0.03 8.58 -30.33
C GLY A 149 1.41 8.38 -30.81
N LYS A 150 2.38 8.46 -29.91
CA LYS A 150 3.81 8.21 -30.16
C LYS A 150 4.22 6.86 -29.57
#